data_AF-A0A6A6GRB2-F1
#
_entry.id   AF-A0A6A6GRB2-F1
#
_cell.length_a   1.000
_cell.length_b   1.000
_cell.length_c   1.000
_cell.angle_alpha   90.00
_cell.angle_beta   90.00
_cell.angle_gamma   90.00
#
_symmetry.space_group_name_H-M   'P 1'
#
loop_
_entity.id
_entity.type
_entity.pdbx_description
1 polymer ?
#
loop_
_entity_poly.entity_id
_entity_poly.type
_entity_poly.pdbx_seq_one_letter_code
_entity_poly.pdbx_strand_id
1 'polypeptide(L)'
;MQYFLPSMPVPNTLTVIRGTKPARVVLSVLPPDHAYTSEQLAVARHCYRAILREASYLPDPWSRQYVKLCAQHRFRKAPPRYPAKARPAELQLGYVVADTRKHVRQLVKANKGETGALEKIMRLAFGRTGKRRHELLSPLLGGCEYRDVQKPPTLSKAMHALLISQVVNKPPTTGRSNPRSLKATVPDYNELNAWSHPVSERRAIRKAKVALYDMFDRVQVPPPEDQWNFLHKIIVEGGTVPAVPEYRVRTKPMGDETEHEIEDHVDGESAIIAAGKQLVLLSRILLGKQPEKQVASAEYVFERLRRHRCPETWYYSGVKYNNNPRSLTITPRLMRRRYQAVFAQCPRIQYDTNNDKWIVQWGHKLIEEAVWRRVAKEHDIQAYNGHAG
;
A
#
# COMPACT_ATOMS: atom_id res chain seq x y z
N MET A 1 -45.96 14.35 0.88
CA MET A 1 -45.36 13.62 -0.27
C MET A 1 -44.17 12.83 0.24
N GLN A 2 -44.40 11.56 0.58
CA GLN A 2 -43.40 10.63 1.10
C GLN A 2 -42.71 9.94 -0.07
N TYR A 3 -41.40 10.08 -0.19
CA TYR A 3 -40.59 9.26 -1.09
C TYR A 3 -39.97 8.11 -0.29
N PHE A 4 -40.54 6.93 -0.47
CA PHE A 4 -39.98 5.64 -0.09
C PHE A 4 -38.71 5.38 -0.91
N LEU A 5 -37.57 5.14 -0.26
CA LEU A 5 -36.39 4.53 -0.88
C LEU A 5 -36.30 3.06 -0.42
N PRO A 6 -36.12 2.10 -1.35
CA PRO A 6 -36.18 0.67 -1.04
C PRO A 6 -34.95 0.20 -0.26
N SER A 7 -35.20 -0.60 0.78
CA SER A 7 -34.17 -1.27 1.58
C SER A 7 -33.43 -2.30 0.73
N MET A 8 -32.10 -2.17 0.63
CA MET A 8 -31.24 -3.20 0.02
C MET A 8 -31.07 -4.36 1.01
N PRO A 9 -31.26 -5.62 0.58
CA PRO A 9 -31.16 -6.77 1.46
C PRO A 9 -29.69 -7.10 1.81
N VAL A 10 -29.49 -7.42 3.08
CA VAL A 10 -28.25 -7.95 3.66
C VAL A 10 -28.19 -9.46 3.37
N PRO A 11 -27.19 -10.01 2.68
CA PRO A 11 -27.04 -11.46 2.60
C PRO A 11 -26.10 -11.95 3.69
N ASN A 12 -26.67 -12.24 4.87
CA ASN A 12 -26.08 -13.12 5.87
C ASN A 12 -26.92 -14.41 5.94
N THR A 13 -26.63 -15.36 5.07
CA THR A 13 -27.05 -16.76 5.22
C THR A 13 -26.13 -17.64 4.38
N LEU A 14 -25.09 -18.19 5.01
CA LEU A 14 -24.38 -19.34 4.44
C LEU A 14 -25.28 -20.57 4.65
N THR A 15 -26.12 -20.87 3.67
CA THR A 15 -26.79 -22.15 3.56
C THR A 15 -25.73 -23.23 3.34
N VAL A 16 -25.68 -24.18 4.27
CA VAL A 16 -24.84 -25.38 4.20
C VAL A 16 -25.41 -26.28 3.10
N ILE A 17 -24.87 -26.16 1.89
CA ILE A 17 -25.10 -27.16 0.83
C ILE A 17 -24.12 -28.31 1.07
N ARG A 18 -24.60 -29.36 1.74
CA ARG A 18 -23.92 -30.65 1.82
C ARG A 18 -23.82 -31.25 0.42
N GLY A 19 -22.61 -31.66 0.02
CA GLY A 19 -22.42 -32.54 -1.13
C GLY A 19 -21.96 -31.87 -2.44
N THR A 20 -20.79 -31.22 -2.45
CA THR A 20 -20.02 -31.08 -3.69
C THR A 20 -18.54 -31.34 -3.39
N LYS A 21 -17.91 -32.17 -4.24
CA LYS A 21 -16.52 -32.65 -4.16
C LYS A 21 -15.55 -31.47 -4.02
N PRO A 22 -14.41 -31.59 -3.29
CA PRO A 22 -13.49 -30.49 -3.10
C PRO A 22 -12.99 -29.97 -4.46
N ALA A 23 -13.20 -28.68 -4.68
CA ALA A 23 -12.85 -27.96 -5.89
C ALA A 23 -11.40 -28.27 -6.30
N ARG A 24 -11.27 -29.06 -7.37
CA ARG A 24 -10.05 -29.14 -8.17
C ARG A 24 -9.73 -27.70 -8.57
N VAL A 25 -8.61 -27.16 -8.08
CA VAL A 25 -8.16 -25.80 -8.43
C VAL A 25 -7.84 -25.81 -9.92
N VAL A 26 -8.83 -25.47 -10.74
CA VAL A 26 -8.69 -25.41 -12.19
C VAL A 26 -7.94 -24.12 -12.53
N LEU A 27 -6.64 -24.26 -12.81
CA LEU A 27 -5.81 -23.25 -13.48
C LEU A 27 -6.07 -23.29 -15.00
N SER A 28 -7.32 -23.12 -15.44
CA SER A 28 -7.69 -23.07 -16.87
C SER A 28 -8.12 -21.67 -17.28
N VAL A 29 -7.33 -20.64 -16.97
CA VAL A 29 -7.48 -19.33 -17.63
C VAL A 29 -6.10 -18.67 -17.73
N LEU A 30 -5.24 -19.26 -18.56
CA LEU A 30 -4.12 -18.54 -19.18
C LEU A 30 -4.47 -18.40 -20.68
N PRO A 31 -4.31 -17.22 -21.29
CA PRO A 31 -4.58 -17.03 -22.72
C PRO A 31 -3.78 -18.04 -23.57
N PRO A 32 -4.36 -18.61 -24.64
CA PRO A 32 -3.78 -19.71 -25.41
C PRO A 32 -2.53 -19.35 -26.22
N ASP A 33 -2.18 -18.07 -26.35
CA ASP A 33 -1.22 -17.64 -27.36
C ASP A 33 0.25 -17.90 -26.97
N HIS A 34 0.54 -18.24 -25.70
CA HIS A 34 1.90 -18.54 -25.22
C HIS A 34 1.89 -19.79 -24.33
N ALA A 35 2.12 -20.97 -24.91
CA ALA A 35 2.14 -22.23 -24.18
C ALA A 35 3.41 -22.35 -23.31
N TYR A 36 3.30 -22.01 -22.03
CA TYR A 36 4.37 -22.28 -21.04
C TYR A 36 4.61 -23.80 -20.92
N THR A 37 5.88 -24.21 -20.75
CA THR A 37 6.21 -25.63 -20.54
C THR A 37 5.67 -26.16 -19.20
N SER A 38 5.48 -27.48 -19.08
CA SER A 38 5.04 -28.11 -17.83
C SER A 38 5.96 -27.78 -16.65
N GLU A 39 7.27 -27.75 -16.90
CA GLU A 39 8.30 -27.38 -15.91
C GLU A 39 8.16 -25.93 -15.46
N GLN A 40 7.99 -25.01 -16.41
CA GLN A 40 7.76 -23.59 -16.17
C GLN A 40 6.50 -23.36 -15.30
N LEU A 41 5.42 -24.09 -15.57
CA LEU A 41 4.21 -24.07 -14.74
C LEU A 41 4.43 -24.70 -13.37
N ALA A 42 5.30 -25.72 -13.24
CA ALA A 42 5.67 -26.30 -11.95
C ALA A 42 6.46 -25.30 -11.09
N VAL A 43 7.41 -24.58 -11.67
CA VAL A 43 8.18 -23.51 -11.00
C VAL A 43 7.25 -22.38 -10.54
N ALA A 44 6.33 -21.94 -11.40
CA ALA A 44 5.33 -20.92 -11.06
C ALA A 44 4.45 -21.36 -9.87
N ARG A 45 3.95 -22.60 -9.91
CA ARG A 45 3.16 -23.18 -8.81
C ARG A 45 3.97 -23.27 -7.51
N HIS A 46 5.24 -23.66 -7.58
CA HIS A 46 6.13 -23.71 -6.41
C HIS A 46 6.30 -22.31 -5.80
N CYS A 47 6.59 -21.31 -6.62
CA CYS A 47 6.73 -19.91 -6.21
C CYS A 47 5.45 -19.36 -5.56
N TYR A 48 4.29 -19.61 -6.18
CA TYR A 48 2.99 -19.22 -5.64
C TYR A 48 2.73 -19.88 -4.26
N ARG A 49 2.96 -21.19 -4.15
CA ARG A 49 2.84 -21.91 -2.86
C ARG A 49 3.81 -21.40 -1.81
N ALA A 50 5.04 -21.01 -2.20
CA ALA A 50 6.00 -20.41 -1.29
C ALA A 50 5.48 -19.09 -0.70
N ILE A 51 4.94 -18.19 -1.52
CA ILE A 51 4.31 -16.95 -1.03
C ILE A 51 3.16 -17.27 -0.06
N LEU A 52 2.26 -18.18 -0.42
CA LEU A 52 1.10 -18.49 0.42
C LEU A 52 1.50 -19.10 1.77
N ARG A 53 2.53 -19.95 1.78
CA ARG A 53 3.10 -20.50 3.02
C ARG A 53 3.67 -19.39 3.88
N GLU A 54 4.59 -18.58 3.36
CA GLU A 54 5.18 -17.48 4.12
C GLU A 54 4.16 -16.44 4.57
N ALA A 55 3.12 -16.18 3.77
CA ALA A 55 2.03 -15.30 4.14
C ALA A 55 1.22 -15.85 5.32
N SER A 56 1.05 -17.16 5.46
CA SER A 56 0.27 -17.74 6.58
C SER A 56 0.92 -17.51 7.96
N TYR A 57 2.25 -17.37 8.01
CA TYR A 57 3.01 -17.12 9.23
C TYR A 57 3.03 -15.65 9.68
N LEU A 58 2.58 -14.70 8.85
CA LEU A 58 2.61 -13.30 9.28
C LEU A 58 1.72 -13.08 10.51
N PRO A 59 2.17 -12.26 11.47
CA PRO A 59 1.45 -12.03 12.72
C PRO A 59 0.15 -11.23 12.54
N ASP A 60 0.08 -10.37 11.52
CA ASP A 60 -1.07 -9.50 11.26
C ASP A 60 -2.06 -10.14 10.28
N PRO A 61 -3.34 -10.39 10.67
CA PRO A 61 -4.33 -11.02 9.80
C PRO A 61 -4.59 -10.25 8.50
N TRP A 62 -4.56 -8.91 8.54
CA TRP A 62 -4.81 -8.07 7.36
C TRP A 62 -3.66 -8.14 6.36
N SER A 63 -2.42 -8.19 6.86
CA SER A 63 -1.23 -8.43 6.06
C SER A 63 -1.26 -9.81 5.39
N ARG A 64 -1.70 -10.86 6.10
CA ARG A 64 -1.88 -12.21 5.51
C ARG A 64 -2.83 -12.18 4.34
N GLN A 65 -4.01 -11.59 4.55
CA GLN A 65 -5.05 -11.50 3.52
C GLN A 65 -4.58 -10.67 2.34
N TYR A 66 -3.94 -9.53 2.59
CA TYR A 66 -3.40 -8.65 1.55
C TYR A 66 -2.36 -9.37 0.67
N VAL A 67 -1.35 -10.01 1.29
CA VAL A 67 -0.32 -10.75 0.54
C VAL A 67 -0.94 -11.88 -0.29
N LYS A 68 -1.90 -12.63 0.28
CA LYS A 68 -2.64 -13.68 -0.43
C LYS A 68 -3.37 -13.14 -1.66
N LEU A 69 -4.08 -12.03 -1.53
CA LEU A 69 -4.79 -11.39 -2.64
C LEU A 69 -3.82 -10.88 -3.71
N CYS A 70 -2.71 -10.27 -3.32
CA CYS A 70 -1.67 -9.83 -4.26
C CYS A 70 -1.07 -11.01 -5.03
N ALA A 71 -0.76 -12.12 -4.33
CA ALA A 71 -0.25 -13.33 -4.97
C ALA A 71 -1.26 -13.89 -5.97
N GLN A 72 -2.54 -14.01 -5.59
CA GLN A 72 -3.60 -14.47 -6.48
C GLN A 72 -3.74 -13.58 -7.71
N HIS A 73 -3.79 -12.27 -7.52
CA HIS A 73 -3.94 -11.31 -8.62
C HIS A 73 -2.80 -11.46 -9.63
N ARG A 74 -1.57 -11.56 -9.14
CA ARG A 74 -0.36 -11.63 -9.95
C ARG A 74 -0.24 -12.92 -10.76
N PHE A 75 -0.52 -14.06 -10.14
CA PHE A 75 -0.42 -15.35 -10.84
C PHE A 75 -1.64 -15.65 -11.72
N ARG A 76 -2.80 -15.00 -11.48
CA ARG A 76 -3.97 -15.06 -12.38
C ARG A 76 -3.86 -14.10 -13.56
N LYS A 77 -3.42 -12.87 -13.32
CA LYS A 77 -3.10 -11.92 -14.38
C LYS A 77 -1.66 -12.13 -14.83
N ALA A 78 -1.40 -13.18 -15.61
CA ALA A 78 -0.14 -13.28 -16.34
C ALA A 78 0.09 -11.95 -17.09
N PRO A 79 1.27 -11.33 -16.99
CA PRO A 79 1.41 -9.91 -17.30
C PRO A 79 1.43 -9.64 -18.81
N PRO A 80 0.53 -8.82 -19.38
CA PRO A 80 0.91 -8.00 -20.52
C PRO A 80 1.62 -6.77 -19.95
N ARG A 81 2.84 -6.92 -19.44
CA ARG A 81 3.59 -5.78 -18.87
C ARG A 81 4.09 -4.80 -19.93
N TYR A 82 4.02 -5.17 -21.19
CA TYR A 82 4.32 -4.36 -22.35
C TYR A 82 3.21 -4.62 -23.39
N PRO A 83 2.97 -3.73 -24.37
CA PRO A 83 2.21 -4.15 -25.55
C PRO A 83 2.80 -5.49 -26.01
N ALA A 84 1.95 -6.46 -26.36
CA ALA A 84 2.30 -7.84 -26.73
C ALA A 84 3.40 -7.97 -27.82
N LYS A 85 3.91 -6.85 -28.33
CA LYS A 85 4.87 -6.72 -29.42
C LYS A 85 6.35 -6.75 -29.01
N ALA A 86 6.76 -6.99 -27.75
CA ALA A 86 8.18 -6.74 -27.38
C ALA A 86 8.93 -7.77 -26.53
N ARG A 87 8.32 -8.84 -25.97
CA ARG A 87 9.11 -9.81 -25.17
C ARG A 87 8.59 -11.25 -25.27
N PRO A 88 9.46 -12.24 -25.56
CA PRO A 88 9.14 -13.67 -25.48
C PRO A 88 8.53 -14.05 -24.13
N ALA A 89 7.60 -15.00 -24.14
CA ALA A 89 6.86 -15.46 -22.96
C ALA A 89 7.76 -15.95 -21.81
N GLU A 90 8.88 -16.60 -22.13
CA GLU A 90 9.84 -17.15 -21.16
C GLU A 90 10.49 -16.07 -20.28
N LEU A 91 10.87 -14.93 -20.87
CA LEU A 91 11.42 -13.79 -20.14
C LEU A 91 10.38 -13.16 -19.19
N GLN A 92 9.09 -13.30 -19.50
CA GLN A 92 8.01 -12.81 -18.63
C GLN A 92 7.88 -13.70 -17.39
N LEU A 93 7.94 -15.03 -17.56
CA LEU A 93 7.89 -15.96 -16.44
C LEU A 93 9.15 -15.86 -15.56
N GLY A 94 10.34 -15.79 -16.16
CA GLY A 94 11.58 -15.56 -15.43
C GLY A 94 11.53 -14.31 -14.54
N TYR A 95 10.97 -13.21 -15.05
CA TYR A 95 10.74 -12.01 -14.25
C TYR A 95 9.76 -12.26 -13.09
N VAL A 96 8.64 -12.95 -13.35
CA VAL A 96 7.65 -13.26 -12.30
C VAL A 96 8.26 -14.12 -11.21
N VAL A 97 9.08 -15.11 -11.57
CA VAL A 97 9.79 -15.99 -10.64
C VAL A 97 10.83 -15.20 -9.84
N ALA A 98 11.71 -14.45 -10.49
CA ALA A 98 12.76 -13.67 -9.83
C ALA A 98 12.18 -12.65 -8.84
N ASP A 99 11.13 -11.94 -9.24
CA ASP A 99 10.46 -10.98 -8.36
C ASP A 99 9.67 -11.69 -7.24
N THR A 100 9.10 -12.88 -7.50
CA THR A 100 8.51 -13.72 -6.44
C THR A 100 9.54 -14.15 -5.41
N ARG A 101 10.74 -14.58 -5.82
CA ARG A 101 11.83 -14.93 -4.91
C ARG A 101 12.17 -13.75 -3.99
N LYS A 102 12.20 -12.53 -4.51
CA LYS A 102 12.40 -11.31 -3.69
C LYS A 102 11.28 -11.12 -2.67
N HIS A 103 10.02 -11.35 -3.04
CA HIS A 103 8.90 -11.27 -2.11
C HIS A 103 8.98 -12.34 -1.02
N VAL A 104 9.29 -13.58 -1.38
CA VAL A 104 9.50 -14.67 -0.40
C VAL A 104 10.61 -14.29 0.57
N ARG A 105 11.77 -13.80 0.10
CA ARG A 105 12.86 -13.32 0.98
C ARG A 105 12.38 -12.22 1.94
N GLN A 106 11.58 -11.27 1.45
CA GLN A 106 11.03 -10.21 2.31
C GLN A 106 10.05 -10.76 3.36
N LEU A 107 9.20 -11.72 2.99
CA LEU A 107 8.26 -12.36 3.92
C LEU A 107 9.00 -13.18 4.98
N VAL A 108 9.99 -13.97 4.57
CA VAL A 108 10.86 -14.72 5.49
C VAL A 108 11.52 -13.78 6.49
N LYS A 109 12.07 -12.65 6.05
CA LYS A 109 12.64 -11.63 6.93
C LYS A 109 11.64 -11.08 7.93
N ALA A 110 10.42 -10.78 7.48
CA ALA A 110 9.36 -10.30 8.34
C ALA A 110 8.92 -11.37 9.37
N ASN A 111 8.83 -12.64 8.96
CA ASN A 111 8.47 -13.77 9.82
C ASN A 111 9.57 -14.08 10.85
N LYS A 112 10.85 -13.86 10.49
CA LYS A 112 11.99 -13.87 11.43
C LYS A 112 12.02 -12.66 12.37
N GLY A 113 11.09 -11.71 12.22
CA GLY A 113 10.94 -10.54 13.08
C GLY A 113 11.83 -9.35 12.73
N GLU A 114 12.35 -9.27 11.49
CA GLU A 114 13.01 -8.07 10.98
C GLU A 114 11.99 -6.91 10.92
N THR A 115 12.18 -5.92 11.79
CA THR A 115 11.16 -4.88 12.01
C THR A 115 10.86 -4.04 10.77
N GLY A 116 11.88 -3.72 9.96
CA GLY A 116 11.72 -2.97 8.72
C GLY A 116 10.93 -3.74 7.66
N ALA A 117 11.19 -5.03 7.51
CA ALA A 117 10.47 -5.89 6.59
C ALA A 117 9.00 -6.05 6.99
N LEU A 118 8.73 -6.29 8.27
CA LEU A 118 7.38 -6.41 8.82
C LEU A 118 6.59 -5.10 8.68
N GLU A 119 7.18 -3.98 9.09
CA GLU A 119 6.56 -2.67 8.97
C GLU A 119 6.21 -2.31 7.52
N LYS A 120 7.10 -2.64 6.58
CA LYS A 120 6.86 -2.45 5.16
C LYS A 120 5.63 -3.22 4.67
N ILE A 121 5.47 -4.47 5.09
CA ILE A 121 4.29 -5.29 4.73
C ILE A 121 3.02 -4.69 5.32
N MET A 122 3.04 -4.32 6.61
CA MET A 122 1.89 -3.72 7.28
C MET A 122 1.47 -2.41 6.59
N ARG A 123 2.41 -1.55 6.19
CA ARG A 123 2.10 -0.30 5.47
C ARG A 123 1.42 -0.54 4.14
N LEU A 124 1.82 -1.57 3.41
CA LEU A 124 1.18 -1.96 2.16
C LEU A 124 -0.23 -2.51 2.43
N ALA A 125 -0.38 -3.34 3.47
CA ALA A 125 -1.67 -3.88 3.89
C ALA A 125 -2.61 -2.73 4.30
N PHE A 126 -2.24 -1.86 5.24
CA PHE A 126 -3.11 -0.76 5.67
C PHE A 126 -3.19 0.41 4.67
N GLY A 127 -2.67 0.26 3.45
CA GLY A 127 -2.78 1.27 2.39
C GLY A 127 -2.07 2.59 2.72
N ARG A 128 -1.03 2.57 3.55
CA ARG A 128 -0.15 3.74 3.76
C ARG A 128 0.73 3.99 2.53
N THR A 129 1.09 2.91 1.83
CA THR A 129 1.91 2.95 0.61
C THR A 129 1.40 1.94 -0.44
N GLY A 130 1.97 1.99 -1.64
CA GLY A 130 1.73 1.01 -2.69
C GLY A 130 0.34 1.10 -3.36
N LYS A 131 -0.07 0.00 -3.99
CA LYS A 131 -1.29 -0.07 -4.80
C LYS A 131 -2.55 0.14 -3.97
N ARG A 132 -2.63 -0.52 -2.82
CA ARG A 132 -3.81 -0.50 -1.94
C ARG A 132 -4.18 0.91 -1.46
N ARG A 133 -3.19 1.78 -1.25
CA ARG A 133 -3.42 3.20 -0.96
C ARG A 133 -4.32 3.85 -2.01
N HIS A 134 -4.03 3.62 -3.29
CA HIS A 134 -4.77 4.21 -4.40
C HIS A 134 -6.15 3.57 -4.56
N GLU A 135 -6.26 2.26 -4.30
CA GLU A 135 -7.55 1.56 -4.25
C GLU A 135 -8.47 2.17 -3.18
N LEU A 136 -7.93 2.52 -2.00
CA LEU A 136 -8.66 3.20 -0.93
C LEU A 136 -8.92 4.69 -1.21
N LEU A 137 -8.05 5.34 -1.99
CA LEU A 137 -8.20 6.74 -2.36
C LEU A 137 -9.28 6.92 -3.44
N SER A 138 -9.42 5.94 -4.34
CA SER A 138 -10.31 6.01 -5.50
C SER A 138 -11.76 6.40 -5.16
N PRO A 139 -12.42 5.83 -4.13
CA PRO A 139 -13.77 6.25 -3.73
C PRO A 139 -13.86 7.72 -3.31
N LEU A 140 -12.84 8.25 -2.64
CA LEU A 140 -12.81 9.65 -2.17
C LEU A 140 -12.57 10.66 -3.30
N LEU A 141 -12.07 10.18 -4.44
CA LEU A 141 -11.95 10.98 -5.66
C LEU A 141 -13.26 11.04 -6.46
N GLY A 142 -14.28 10.26 -6.04
CA GLY A 142 -15.64 10.35 -6.61
C GLY A 142 -16.21 11.75 -6.39
N GLY A 143 -16.63 12.40 -7.47
CA GLY A 143 -17.17 13.77 -7.44
C GLY A 143 -16.13 14.88 -7.49
N CYS A 144 -14.83 14.59 -7.63
CA CYS A 144 -13.83 15.63 -7.89
C CYS A 144 -13.76 15.94 -9.39
N GLU A 145 -14.13 17.17 -9.81
CA GLU A 145 -13.98 17.62 -11.20
C GLU A 145 -12.57 18.19 -11.42
N TYR A 146 -11.61 17.32 -11.70
CA TYR A 146 -10.23 17.72 -11.99
C TYR A 146 -9.79 17.42 -13.44
N ARG A 147 -10.63 16.69 -14.19
CA ARG A 147 -10.34 16.21 -15.55
C ARG A 147 -10.43 17.33 -16.59
N ASP A 148 -11.37 18.25 -16.44
CA ASP A 148 -11.66 19.30 -17.41
C ASP A 148 -10.52 20.32 -17.48
N VAL A 149 -9.73 20.32 -18.56
CA VAL A 149 -8.52 21.15 -18.72
C VAL A 149 -8.80 22.64 -18.47
N GLN A 150 -10.01 23.10 -18.77
CA GLN A 150 -10.44 24.49 -18.66
C GLN A 150 -11.04 24.87 -17.30
N LYS A 151 -11.38 23.91 -16.44
CA LYS A 151 -12.01 24.21 -15.14
C LYS A 151 -11.02 24.08 -13.98
N PRO A 152 -11.14 24.93 -12.94
CA PRO A 152 -10.41 24.76 -11.71
C PRO A 152 -10.73 23.39 -11.08
N PRO A 153 -9.75 22.71 -10.48
CA PRO A 153 -10.02 21.41 -9.88
C PRO A 153 -10.92 21.56 -8.66
N THR A 154 -12.08 20.89 -8.67
CA THR A 154 -12.96 20.85 -7.51
C THR A 154 -12.72 19.59 -6.68
N LEU A 155 -12.85 19.73 -5.36
CA LEU A 155 -12.67 18.66 -4.39
C LEU A 155 -14.03 18.23 -3.84
N SER A 156 -14.22 16.91 -3.70
CA SER A 156 -15.33 16.37 -2.90
C SER A 156 -15.27 16.89 -1.46
N LYS A 157 -16.44 17.17 -0.85
CA LYS A 157 -16.54 17.64 0.55
C LYS A 157 -15.74 16.74 1.51
N ALA A 158 -15.79 15.42 1.32
CA ALA A 158 -15.08 14.44 2.13
C ALA A 158 -13.55 14.59 2.00
N MET A 159 -13.06 14.74 0.76
CA MET A 159 -11.63 14.91 0.48
C MET A 159 -11.12 16.24 1.03
N HIS A 160 -11.90 17.31 0.88
CA HIS A 160 -11.58 18.63 1.39
C HIS A 160 -11.43 18.62 2.92
N ALA A 161 -12.39 18.01 3.63
CA ALA A 161 -12.34 17.88 5.09
C ALA A 161 -11.12 17.08 5.56
N LEU A 162 -10.80 15.99 4.86
CA LEU A 162 -9.64 15.15 5.17
C LEU A 162 -8.32 15.90 4.97
N LEU A 163 -8.17 16.65 3.89
CA LEU A 163 -6.97 17.45 3.64
C LEU A 163 -6.80 18.57 4.66
N ILE A 164 -7.87 19.31 4.98
CA ILE A 164 -7.83 20.33 6.03
C ILE A 164 -7.38 19.70 7.35
N SER A 165 -8.02 18.58 7.73
CA SER A 165 -7.70 17.88 8.97
C SER A 165 -6.25 17.39 9.00
N GLN A 166 -5.69 16.93 7.88
CA GLN A 166 -4.30 16.51 7.82
C GLN A 166 -3.32 17.69 7.95
N VAL A 167 -3.63 18.84 7.34
CA VAL A 167 -2.82 20.07 7.45
C VAL A 167 -2.78 20.57 8.89
N VAL A 168 -3.93 20.53 9.58
CA VAL A 168 -4.07 20.97 10.98
C VAL A 168 -3.35 20.00 11.93
N ASN A 169 -3.63 18.69 11.80
CA ASN A 169 -3.18 17.71 12.79
C ASN A 169 -1.76 17.17 12.56
N LYS A 170 -1.22 17.31 11.34
CA LYS A 170 0.15 16.89 10.98
C LYS A 170 0.49 15.48 11.51
N PRO A 171 -0.29 14.43 11.16
CA PRO A 171 -0.05 13.08 11.64
C PRO A 171 1.38 12.60 11.34
N PRO A 172 1.97 11.72 12.16
CA PRO A 172 3.35 11.29 11.96
C PRO A 172 3.52 10.69 10.57
N THR A 173 4.57 11.08 9.86
CA THR A 173 4.82 10.64 8.50
C THR A 173 5.94 9.62 8.44
N THR A 174 5.86 8.66 7.52
CA THR A 174 7.06 7.94 7.10
C THR A 174 7.21 7.89 5.59
N GLY A 175 8.25 8.56 5.10
CA GLY A 175 8.56 8.69 3.69
C GLY A 175 8.04 9.98 3.09
N ARG A 176 6.71 10.19 3.07
CA ARG A 176 6.11 11.39 2.46
C ARG A 176 5.77 12.44 3.51
N SER A 177 6.15 13.69 3.26
CA SER A 177 5.79 14.81 4.13
C SER A 177 4.31 15.15 4.04
N ASN A 178 3.75 15.65 5.14
CA ASN A 178 2.38 16.13 5.17
C ASN A 178 2.21 17.38 4.28
N PRO A 179 1.02 17.57 3.69
CA PRO A 179 0.69 18.84 3.06
C PRO A 179 0.79 19.99 4.07
N ARG A 180 1.33 21.13 3.64
CA ARG A 180 1.49 22.32 4.50
C ARG A 180 0.32 23.30 4.37
N SER A 181 -0.27 23.40 3.19
CA SER A 181 -1.35 24.34 2.90
C SER A 181 -2.16 23.89 1.68
N LEU A 182 -3.43 24.29 1.64
CA LEU A 182 -4.34 24.11 0.52
C LEU A 182 -4.31 25.28 -0.48
N LYS A 183 -3.61 26.38 -0.19
CA LYS A 183 -3.59 27.57 -1.06
C LYS A 183 -3.14 27.25 -2.49
N ALA A 184 -2.18 26.33 -2.63
CA ALA A 184 -1.63 25.96 -3.93
C ALA A 184 -2.62 25.19 -4.83
N THR A 185 -3.74 24.68 -4.31
CA THR A 185 -4.76 23.98 -5.13
C THR A 185 -5.74 24.94 -5.77
N VAL A 186 -5.81 26.19 -5.30
CA VAL A 186 -6.64 27.23 -5.89
C VAL A 186 -5.80 27.93 -6.96
N PRO A 187 -6.30 28.07 -8.21
CA PRO A 187 -5.58 28.80 -9.24
C PRO A 187 -5.33 30.25 -8.82
N ASP A 188 -4.07 30.67 -8.92
CA ASP A 188 -3.68 32.07 -8.74
C ASP A 188 -3.56 32.72 -10.12
N TYR A 189 -4.53 33.55 -10.46
CA TYR A 189 -4.58 34.28 -11.73
C TYR A 189 -3.73 35.56 -11.71
N ASN A 190 -3.32 36.01 -10.52
CA ASN A 190 -2.56 37.24 -10.35
C ASN A 190 -1.05 36.98 -10.27
N GLU A 191 -0.62 35.71 -10.30
CA GLU A 191 0.80 35.35 -10.36
C GLU A 191 1.44 35.96 -11.62
N LEU A 192 2.54 36.70 -11.42
CA LEU A 192 3.28 37.33 -12.51
C LEU A 192 4.31 36.38 -13.11
N ASN A 193 4.45 36.41 -14.43
CA ASN A 193 5.48 35.70 -15.17
C ASN A 193 6.82 36.47 -15.17
N ALA A 194 7.85 35.91 -15.84
CA ALA A 194 9.18 36.53 -15.92
C ALA A 194 9.19 37.92 -16.58
N TRP A 195 8.14 38.27 -17.33
CA TRP A 195 7.95 39.57 -17.97
C TRP A 195 6.97 40.46 -17.21
N SER A 196 6.68 40.17 -15.94
CA SER A 196 5.75 40.93 -15.09
C SER A 196 4.30 41.00 -15.61
N HIS A 197 3.89 40.06 -16.47
CA HIS A 197 2.50 39.90 -16.90
C HIS A 197 1.80 38.78 -16.13
N PRO A 198 0.48 38.86 -15.89
CA PRO A 198 -0.25 37.77 -15.25
C PRO A 198 -0.11 36.48 -16.05
N VAL A 199 -0.04 35.34 -15.34
CA VAL A 199 -0.06 34.03 -15.99
C VAL A 199 -1.39 33.81 -16.71
N SER A 200 -1.35 33.12 -17.84
CA SER A 200 -2.58 32.75 -18.54
C SER A 200 -3.45 31.83 -17.66
N GLU A 201 -4.77 31.96 -17.79
CA GLU A 201 -5.73 31.16 -17.00
C GLU A 201 -5.46 29.65 -17.10
N ARG A 202 -5.19 29.18 -18.33
CA ARG A 202 -4.82 27.79 -18.59
C ARG A 202 -3.58 27.36 -17.79
N ARG A 203 -2.59 28.24 -17.65
CA ARG A 203 -1.38 27.99 -16.88
C ARG A 203 -1.67 27.97 -15.38
N ALA A 204 -2.47 28.91 -14.87
CA ALA A 204 -2.90 28.95 -13.47
C ALA A 204 -3.66 27.67 -13.08
N ILE A 205 -4.64 27.25 -13.89
CA ILE A 205 -5.41 26.03 -13.69
C ILE A 205 -4.50 24.79 -13.72
N ARG A 206 -3.57 24.72 -14.69
CA ARG A 206 -2.62 23.61 -14.77
C ARG A 206 -1.72 23.54 -13.53
N LYS A 207 -1.23 24.69 -13.04
CA LYS A 207 -0.40 24.76 -11.84
C LYS A 207 -1.17 24.27 -10.60
N ALA A 208 -2.39 24.77 -10.41
CA ALA A 208 -3.29 24.32 -9.35
C ALA A 208 -3.56 22.81 -9.38
N LYS A 209 -3.77 22.25 -10.57
CA LYS A 209 -3.94 20.79 -10.76
C LYS A 209 -2.70 20.00 -10.38
N VAL A 210 -1.51 20.44 -10.81
CA VAL A 210 -0.25 19.77 -10.44
C VAL A 210 -0.07 19.79 -8.93
N ALA A 211 -0.33 20.92 -8.28
CA ALA A 211 -0.29 21.03 -6.83
C ALA A 211 -1.28 20.07 -6.17
N LEU A 212 -2.50 19.96 -6.69
CA LEU A 212 -3.50 19.02 -6.19
C LEU A 212 -3.04 17.55 -6.30
N TYR A 213 -2.36 17.14 -7.37
CA TYR A 213 -1.82 15.77 -7.47
C TYR A 213 -0.72 15.49 -6.47
N ASP A 214 0.18 16.44 -6.28
CA ASP A 214 1.22 16.32 -5.26
C ASP A 214 0.59 16.17 -3.86
N MET A 215 -0.53 16.88 -3.59
CA MET A 215 -1.31 16.67 -2.37
C MET A 215 -1.96 15.28 -2.31
N PHE A 216 -2.53 14.78 -3.41
CA PHE A 216 -3.06 13.43 -3.48
C PHE A 216 -1.99 12.34 -3.35
N ASP A 217 -0.72 12.61 -3.59
CA ASP A 217 0.36 11.65 -3.26
C ASP A 217 0.74 11.69 -1.77
N ARG A 218 0.57 12.84 -1.12
CA ARG A 218 0.90 13.06 0.31
C ARG A 218 -0.24 12.74 1.28
N VAL A 219 -1.48 12.69 0.79
CA VAL A 219 -2.65 12.47 1.63
C VAL A 219 -2.62 11.08 2.29
N GLN A 220 -2.93 11.02 3.58
CA GLN A 220 -3.10 9.76 4.31
C GLN A 220 -4.54 9.30 4.17
N VAL A 221 -4.73 8.11 3.60
CA VAL A 221 -6.06 7.62 3.20
C VAL A 221 -6.73 6.89 4.38
N PRO A 222 -8.05 7.00 4.59
CA PRO A 222 -8.72 6.21 5.62
C PRO A 222 -8.70 4.71 5.26
N PRO A 223 -8.33 3.82 6.19
CA PRO A 223 -8.49 2.38 5.99
C PRO A 223 -9.96 1.97 6.08
N PRO A 224 -10.32 0.74 5.66
CA PRO A 224 -11.65 0.19 5.90
C PRO A 224 -12.03 0.20 7.38
N GLU A 225 -13.32 0.30 7.66
CA GLU A 225 -13.85 0.47 9.01
C GLU A 225 -13.43 -0.69 9.94
N ASP A 226 -13.50 -1.93 9.47
CA ASP A 226 -13.08 -3.11 10.24
C ASP A 226 -11.60 -3.06 10.66
N GLN A 227 -10.75 -2.55 9.78
CA GLN A 227 -9.31 -2.40 10.06
C GLN A 227 -9.04 -1.27 11.03
N TRP A 228 -9.79 -0.18 10.91
CA TRP A 228 -9.70 0.92 11.85
C TRP A 228 -10.14 0.48 13.25
N ASN A 229 -11.30 -0.18 13.35
CA ASN A 229 -11.85 -0.69 14.61
C ASN A 229 -10.93 -1.72 15.25
N PHE A 230 -10.34 -2.61 14.46
CA PHE A 230 -9.33 -3.57 14.92
C PHE A 230 -8.13 -2.87 15.59
N LEU A 231 -7.58 -1.83 14.94
CA LEU A 231 -6.46 -1.07 15.51
C LEU A 231 -6.88 -0.27 16.74
N HIS A 232 -8.07 0.35 16.71
CA HIS A 232 -8.63 1.11 17.83
C HIS A 232 -8.75 0.22 19.08
N LYS A 233 -9.37 -0.96 18.94
CA LYS A 233 -9.54 -1.93 20.01
C LYS A 233 -8.21 -2.36 20.65
N ILE A 234 -7.21 -2.67 19.83
CA ILE A 234 -5.91 -3.12 20.36
C ILE A 234 -5.19 -1.97 21.08
N ILE A 235 -5.17 -0.77 20.49
CA ILE A 235 -4.30 0.32 20.95
C ILE A 235 -4.97 1.19 22.01
N VAL A 236 -6.19 1.66 21.75
CA VAL A 236 -6.92 2.61 22.61
C VAL A 236 -7.57 1.87 23.77
N GLU A 237 -8.33 0.81 23.49
CA GLU A 237 -9.04 0.02 24.52
C GLU A 237 -8.12 -0.94 25.27
N GLY A 238 -6.87 -1.13 24.81
CA GLY A 238 -5.92 -2.04 25.45
C GLY A 238 -6.17 -3.52 25.16
N GLY A 239 -6.92 -3.85 24.11
CA GLY A 239 -7.24 -5.22 23.72
C GLY A 239 -6.03 -6.11 23.49
N THR A 240 -6.26 -7.42 23.50
CA THR A 240 -5.21 -8.44 23.29
C THR A 240 -4.69 -8.40 21.86
N VAL A 241 -3.39 -8.58 21.70
CA VAL A 241 -2.77 -8.73 20.38
C VAL A 241 -3.06 -10.14 19.87
N PRO A 242 -3.46 -10.33 18.60
CA PRO A 242 -3.68 -11.66 18.05
C PRO A 242 -2.47 -12.57 18.25
N ALA A 243 -2.72 -13.85 18.52
CA ALA A 243 -1.66 -14.84 18.65
C ALA A 243 -0.82 -14.88 17.37
N VAL A 244 0.50 -14.79 17.54
CA VAL A 244 1.44 -14.86 16.43
C VAL A 244 1.60 -16.34 16.05
N PRO A 245 1.36 -16.73 14.79
CA PRO A 245 1.63 -18.10 14.36
C PRO A 245 3.10 -18.44 14.57
N GLU A 246 3.38 -19.65 15.04
CA GLU A 246 4.76 -20.12 15.16
C GLU A 246 5.39 -20.25 13.78
N TYR A 247 6.49 -19.51 13.58
CA TYR A 247 7.25 -19.60 12.35
C TYR A 247 8.11 -20.86 12.37
N ARG A 248 7.71 -21.86 11.58
CA ARG A 248 8.52 -23.06 11.39
C ARG A 248 9.71 -22.76 10.49
N VAL A 249 10.88 -22.62 11.09
CA VAL A 249 12.14 -22.57 10.34
C VAL A 249 12.27 -23.87 9.55
N ARG A 250 12.58 -23.76 8.26
CA ARG A 250 13.04 -24.93 7.49
C ARG A 250 14.37 -25.36 8.09
N THR A 251 14.35 -26.38 8.93
CA THR A 251 15.55 -27.12 9.28
C THR A 251 16.05 -27.74 7.98
N LYS A 252 17.25 -27.34 7.50
CA LYS A 252 17.92 -28.14 6.48
C LYS A 252 18.07 -29.56 7.07
N PRO A 253 17.80 -30.63 6.30
CA PRO A 253 18.20 -31.96 6.75
C PRO A 253 19.71 -31.92 7.02
N MET A 254 20.09 -32.30 8.23
CA MET A 254 21.48 -32.35 8.67
C MET A 254 22.13 -33.49 7.87
N GLY A 255 22.72 -33.19 6.71
CA GLY A 255 23.26 -34.22 5.82
C GLY A 255 23.63 -33.82 4.38
N ASP A 256 23.20 -32.67 3.86
CA ASP A 256 23.63 -32.20 2.53
C ASP A 256 24.47 -30.92 2.67
N GLU A 257 25.80 -31.07 2.60
CA GLU A 257 26.77 -29.96 2.49
C GLU A 257 26.76 -29.30 1.09
N THR A 258 25.87 -29.72 0.19
CA THR A 258 25.78 -29.27 -1.21
C THR A 258 24.80 -28.11 -1.44
N GLU A 259 24.74 -27.15 -0.51
CA GLU A 259 24.00 -25.89 -0.72
C GLU A 259 24.88 -24.64 -0.48
N HIS A 260 26.17 -24.71 -0.81
CA HIS A 260 26.96 -23.51 -1.12
C HIS A 260 26.70 -22.98 -2.55
N GLU A 261 25.96 -23.71 -3.39
CA GLU A 261 25.86 -23.37 -4.82
C GLU A 261 24.58 -22.61 -5.23
N ILE A 262 23.64 -22.33 -4.31
CA ILE A 262 22.44 -21.53 -4.64
C ILE A 262 22.56 -20.06 -4.19
N GLU A 263 23.56 -19.72 -3.37
CA GLU A 263 23.90 -18.32 -3.05
C GLU A 263 24.92 -17.70 -4.04
N ASP A 264 25.64 -18.50 -4.84
CA ASP A 264 26.70 -18.01 -5.74
C ASP A 264 26.38 -18.03 -7.25
N HIS A 265 25.21 -18.53 -7.68
CA HIS A 265 24.72 -18.28 -9.06
C HIS A 265 23.97 -16.95 -9.21
N VAL A 266 24.35 -15.97 -8.40
CA VAL A 266 23.77 -14.61 -8.35
C VAL A 266 24.37 -13.70 -9.43
N ASP A 267 25.49 -14.05 -10.06
CA ASP A 267 26.16 -13.16 -11.03
C ASP A 267 25.69 -13.36 -12.47
N GLY A 268 25.29 -14.57 -12.87
CA GLY A 268 24.85 -14.86 -14.26
C GLY A 268 23.51 -14.21 -14.65
N GLU A 269 22.48 -14.31 -13.80
CA GLU A 269 21.16 -13.71 -14.09
C GLU A 269 21.15 -12.19 -13.83
N SER A 270 21.99 -11.71 -12.92
CA SER A 270 22.23 -10.27 -12.71
C SER A 270 22.91 -9.65 -13.92
N ALA A 271 23.84 -10.35 -14.56
CA ALA A 271 24.45 -9.95 -15.83
C ALA A 271 23.43 -9.92 -16.98
N ILE A 272 22.50 -10.88 -17.07
CA ILE A 272 21.43 -10.87 -18.08
C ILE A 272 20.47 -9.68 -17.87
N ILE A 273 20.11 -9.37 -16.62
CA ILE A 273 19.28 -8.21 -16.29
C ILE A 273 20.05 -6.89 -16.51
N ALA A 274 21.37 -6.86 -16.25
CA ALA A 274 22.23 -5.70 -16.50
C ALA A 274 22.46 -5.46 -18.01
N ALA A 275 22.70 -6.52 -18.79
CA ALA A 275 22.81 -6.49 -20.24
C ALA A 275 21.48 -6.07 -20.89
N GLY A 276 20.35 -6.57 -20.39
CA GLY A 276 19.02 -6.12 -20.83
C GLY A 276 18.76 -4.63 -20.53
N LYS A 277 19.26 -4.10 -19.41
CA LYS A 277 19.19 -2.66 -19.11
C LYS A 277 20.14 -1.83 -19.98
N GLN A 278 21.35 -2.33 -20.23
CA GLN A 278 22.33 -1.70 -21.12
C GLN A 278 21.82 -1.62 -22.56
N LEU A 279 21.20 -2.68 -23.10
CA LEU A 279 20.57 -2.68 -24.43
C LEU A 279 19.39 -1.71 -24.55
N VAL A 280 18.58 -1.57 -23.49
CA VAL A 280 17.50 -0.55 -23.44
C VAL A 280 18.06 0.88 -23.34
N LEU A 281 19.22 1.06 -22.71
CA LEU A 281 19.90 2.35 -22.61
C LEU A 281 20.56 2.72 -23.95
N LEU A 282 21.27 1.76 -24.56
CA LEU A 282 21.92 1.90 -25.87
C LEU A 282 20.91 2.12 -26.98
N SER A 283 19.78 1.41 -26.99
CA SER A 283 18.69 1.71 -27.96
C SER A 283 18.09 3.11 -27.79
N ARG A 284 18.06 3.67 -26.57
CA ARG A 284 17.63 5.06 -26.35
C ARG A 284 18.65 6.09 -26.83
N ILE A 285 19.94 5.81 -26.67
CA ILE A 285 21.04 6.65 -27.14
C ILE A 285 21.13 6.61 -28.67
N LEU A 286 21.04 5.43 -29.28
CA LEU A 286 21.09 5.23 -30.74
C LEU A 286 19.87 5.78 -31.47
N LEU A 287 18.69 5.81 -30.84
CA LEU A 287 17.48 6.44 -31.39
C LEU A 287 17.43 7.96 -31.17
N GLY A 288 18.51 8.60 -30.70
CA GLY A 288 18.61 10.06 -30.59
C GLY A 288 17.59 10.70 -29.65
N LYS A 289 16.92 9.93 -28.79
CA LYS A 289 15.94 10.46 -27.84
C LYS A 289 16.66 11.03 -26.63
N GLN A 290 17.17 12.26 -26.80
CA GLN A 290 17.49 13.14 -25.68
C GLN A 290 16.36 13.06 -24.64
N PRO A 291 16.64 12.99 -23.33
CA PRO A 291 15.62 13.14 -22.32
C PRO A 291 15.17 14.60 -22.37
N GLU A 292 14.19 14.89 -23.23
CA GLU A 292 13.37 16.07 -23.03
C GLU A 292 12.99 16.05 -21.57
N LYS A 293 13.43 17.08 -20.83
CA LYS A 293 12.89 17.42 -19.52
C LYS A 293 11.42 17.74 -19.76
N GLN A 294 10.59 16.72 -19.95
CA GLN A 294 9.16 16.85 -20.05
C GLN A 294 8.74 17.39 -18.71
N VAL A 295 8.45 18.69 -18.68
CA VAL A 295 7.66 19.32 -17.64
C VAL A 295 6.38 18.51 -17.59
N ALA A 296 6.33 17.57 -16.64
CA ALA A 296 5.32 16.53 -16.56
C ALA A 296 3.96 17.17 -16.83
N SER A 297 3.39 16.88 -18.01
CA SER A 297 2.05 17.36 -18.30
C SER A 297 1.12 16.83 -17.23
N ALA A 298 0.08 17.59 -16.89
CA ALA A 298 -0.94 17.07 -15.98
C ALA A 298 -1.41 15.70 -16.49
N GLU A 299 -1.55 15.52 -17.82
CA GLU A 299 -1.77 14.24 -18.51
C GLU A 299 -0.73 13.16 -18.20
N TYR A 300 0.57 13.46 -18.13
CA TYR A 300 1.59 12.48 -17.73
C TYR A 300 1.45 12.07 -16.25
N VAL A 301 1.13 13.02 -15.35
CA VAL A 301 0.86 12.73 -13.93
C VAL A 301 -0.46 11.95 -13.79
N PHE A 302 -1.46 12.25 -14.61
CA PHE A 302 -2.75 11.56 -14.69
C PHE A 302 -2.63 10.16 -15.24
N GLU A 303 -1.85 10.00 -16.29
CA GLU A 303 -1.55 8.73 -16.91
C GLU A 303 -0.62 7.94 -15.99
N ARG A 304 0.15 8.55 -15.09
CA ARG A 304 0.86 7.87 -13.99
C ARG A 304 -0.07 7.41 -12.86
N LEU A 305 -1.11 8.18 -12.54
CA LEU A 305 -2.16 7.80 -11.58
C LEU A 305 -3.16 6.79 -12.18
N ARG A 306 -3.50 6.86 -13.47
CA ARG A 306 -4.41 5.94 -14.19
C ARG A 306 -3.71 4.70 -14.73
N ARG A 307 -2.47 4.81 -15.24
CA ARG A 307 -1.57 3.65 -15.40
C ARG A 307 -1.09 3.19 -14.03
N HIS A 308 -2.02 2.81 -13.17
CA HIS A 308 -1.79 1.73 -12.22
C HIS A 308 -1.48 0.39 -12.95
N ARG A 309 -0.60 0.43 -13.96
CA ARG A 309 0.40 -0.60 -14.16
C ARG A 309 1.29 -0.60 -12.93
N CYS A 310 0.97 -1.53 -12.04
CA CYS A 310 1.94 -2.26 -11.24
C CYS A 310 3.41 -1.87 -11.49
N PRO A 311 4.07 -1.16 -10.55
CA PRO A 311 5.11 -1.79 -9.79
C PRO A 311 4.40 -2.62 -8.72
N GLU A 312 3.97 -3.81 -9.11
CA GLU A 312 3.85 -4.95 -8.20
C GLU A 312 5.24 -5.41 -7.76
N THR A 313 6.29 -4.70 -8.15
CA THR A 313 7.52 -4.72 -7.38
C THR A 313 7.15 -4.11 -6.04
N TRP A 314 7.28 -4.87 -4.97
CA TRP A 314 7.21 -4.34 -3.60
C TRP A 314 8.39 -3.39 -3.32
N TYR A 315 9.00 -2.82 -4.35
CA TYR A 315 10.09 -1.86 -4.33
C TYR A 315 9.52 -0.46 -4.13
N TYR A 316 9.37 -0.12 -2.85
CA TYR A 316 9.83 1.19 -2.40
C TYR A 316 11.32 1.04 -2.04
N SER A 317 12.22 1.35 -2.96
CA SER A 317 13.63 1.65 -2.68
C SER A 317 13.70 3.14 -2.36
N GLY A 318 13.79 3.49 -1.07
CA GLY A 318 13.92 4.89 -0.69
C GLY A 318 13.80 5.15 0.81
N VAL A 319 13.23 4.22 1.56
CA VAL A 319 13.30 4.28 3.03
C VAL A 319 14.38 3.31 3.48
N LYS A 320 15.49 3.84 3.97
CA LYS A 320 16.49 3.06 4.71
C LYS A 320 15.81 2.62 6.01
N TYR A 321 15.30 1.39 6.03
CA TYR A 321 14.92 0.79 7.29
C TYR A 321 16.20 0.50 8.05
N ASN A 322 16.22 0.83 9.34
CA ASN A 322 17.36 0.54 10.18
C ASN A 322 17.42 -0.99 10.32
N ASN A 323 18.21 -1.63 9.47
CA ASN A 323 18.40 -3.07 9.42
C ASN A 323 19.27 -3.46 10.61
N ASN A 324 18.72 -3.39 11.82
CA ASN A 324 19.41 -3.93 12.98
C ASN A 324 19.38 -5.46 12.82
N PRO A 325 20.53 -6.15 12.65
CA PRO A 325 20.60 -7.57 12.29
C PRO A 325 20.11 -8.51 13.40
N ARG A 326 19.71 -7.99 14.56
CA ARG A 326 19.06 -8.77 15.62
C ARG A 326 17.65 -9.12 15.15
N SER A 327 17.49 -10.27 14.50
CA SER A 327 16.20 -10.91 14.28
C SER A 327 15.55 -11.18 15.64
N LEU A 328 14.60 -10.33 16.03
CA LEU A 328 13.89 -10.47 17.29
C LEU A 328 12.73 -11.45 17.08
N THR A 329 12.56 -12.40 17.99
CA THR A 329 11.30 -13.14 18.10
C THR A 329 10.14 -12.16 18.13
N ILE A 330 9.10 -12.40 17.32
CA ILE A 330 7.94 -11.49 17.24
C ILE A 330 7.19 -11.55 18.57
N THR A 331 7.37 -10.52 19.40
CA THR A 331 6.67 -10.42 20.70
C THR A 331 5.37 -9.63 20.59
N PRO A 332 4.38 -9.86 21.47
CA PRO A 332 3.17 -9.05 21.54
C PRO A 332 3.45 -7.55 21.73
N ARG A 333 4.50 -7.21 22.49
CA ARG A 333 4.95 -5.82 22.69
C ARG A 333 5.46 -5.20 21.39
N LEU A 334 6.25 -5.94 20.61
CA LEU A 334 6.71 -5.49 19.30
C LEU A 334 5.51 -5.25 18.37
N MET A 335 4.58 -6.19 18.29
CA MET A 335 3.39 -6.07 17.44
C MET A 335 2.53 -4.88 17.84
N ARG A 336 2.30 -4.65 19.13
CA ARG A 336 1.57 -3.48 19.63
C ARG A 336 2.22 -2.17 19.17
N ARG A 337 3.56 -2.06 19.24
CA ARG A 337 4.28 -0.88 18.73
C ARG A 337 4.11 -0.70 17.22
N ARG A 338 4.11 -1.79 16.44
CA ARG A 338 3.92 -1.72 14.97
C ARG A 338 2.49 -1.32 14.61
N TYR A 339 1.49 -1.87 15.30
CA TYR A 339 0.11 -1.43 15.15
C TYR A 339 -0.07 0.04 15.52
N GLN A 340 0.53 0.50 16.63
CA GLN A 340 0.50 1.92 17.03
C GLN A 340 1.09 2.83 15.95
N ALA A 341 2.25 2.48 15.38
CA ALA A 341 2.90 3.28 14.33
C ALA A 341 2.06 3.40 13.05
N VAL A 342 1.35 2.33 12.68
CA VAL A 342 0.42 2.36 11.54
C VAL A 342 -0.86 3.11 11.89
N PHE A 343 -1.45 2.86 13.06
CA PHE A 343 -2.68 3.51 13.53
C PHE A 343 -2.53 5.01 13.65
N ALA A 344 -1.37 5.50 14.11
CA ALA A 344 -1.09 6.93 14.20
C ALA A 344 -1.25 7.67 12.85
N GLN A 345 -1.03 6.97 11.73
CA GLN A 345 -1.20 7.45 10.36
C GLN A 345 -2.60 7.21 9.78
N CYS A 346 -3.52 6.58 10.51
CA CYS A 346 -4.83 6.22 10.01
C CYS A 346 -5.86 7.28 10.40
N PRO A 347 -6.44 8.02 9.43
CA PRO A 347 -7.66 8.77 9.68
C PRO A 347 -8.87 7.84 9.60
N ARG A 348 -9.94 8.20 10.31
CA ARG A 348 -11.30 7.72 10.09
C ARG A 348 -12.13 8.91 9.68
N ILE A 349 -12.94 8.74 8.65
CA ILE A 349 -13.82 9.80 8.16
C ILE A 349 -15.27 9.34 8.33
N GLN A 350 -16.08 10.18 8.95
CA GLN A 350 -17.51 9.93 9.16
C GLN A 350 -18.29 11.16 8.74
N TYR A 351 -19.44 10.92 8.12
CA TYR A 351 -20.36 11.98 7.77
C TYR A 351 -21.33 12.20 8.93
N ASP A 352 -21.35 13.41 9.47
CA ASP A 352 -22.30 13.82 10.49
C ASP A 352 -23.53 14.43 9.81
N THR A 353 -24.65 13.71 9.90
CA THR A 353 -25.93 14.13 9.33
C THR A 353 -26.50 15.37 10.00
N ASN A 354 -26.18 15.61 11.26
CA ASN A 354 -26.76 16.72 12.03
C ASN A 354 -26.14 18.06 11.65
N ASN A 355 -24.86 18.05 11.30
CA ASN A 355 -24.09 19.26 11.01
C ASN A 355 -23.75 19.45 9.52
N ASP A 356 -24.21 18.57 8.62
CA ASP A 356 -23.79 18.48 7.19
C ASP A 356 -22.27 18.63 7.03
N LYS A 357 -21.52 17.95 7.91
CA LYS A 357 -20.05 18.07 7.98
C LYS A 357 -19.38 16.71 8.06
N TRP A 358 -18.23 16.63 7.41
CA TRP A 358 -17.36 15.48 7.50
C TRP A 358 -16.44 15.63 8.71
N ILE A 359 -16.55 14.69 9.64
CA ILE A 359 -15.70 14.61 10.83
C ILE A 359 -14.54 13.65 10.54
N VAL A 360 -13.33 14.09 10.86
CA VAL A 360 -12.11 13.30 10.64
C VAL A 360 -11.40 13.09 11.97
N GLN A 361 -11.33 11.82 12.39
CA GLN A 361 -10.63 11.41 13.60
C GLN A 361 -9.28 10.80 13.23
N TRP A 362 -8.21 11.16 13.94
CA TRP A 362 -6.87 10.64 13.69
C TRP A 362 -6.42 9.71 14.79
N GLY A 363 -5.84 8.56 14.42
CA GLY A 363 -5.35 7.59 15.39
C GLY A 363 -4.27 8.13 16.33
N HIS A 364 -3.40 9.06 15.91
CA HIS A 364 -2.38 9.65 16.80
C HIS A 364 -3.01 10.45 17.94
N LYS A 365 -4.06 11.22 17.67
CA LYS A 365 -4.80 11.95 18.71
C LYS A 365 -5.46 11.01 19.70
N LEU A 366 -6.08 9.95 19.20
CA LEU A 366 -6.71 8.95 20.06
C LEU A 366 -5.68 8.20 20.93
N ILE A 367 -4.45 8.00 20.42
CA ILE A 367 -3.35 7.48 21.21
C ILE A 367 -2.98 8.46 22.33
N GLU A 368 -2.81 9.74 22.00
CA GLU A 368 -2.47 10.78 22.99
C GLU A 368 -3.54 10.88 24.07
N GLU A 369 -4.82 10.96 23.70
CA GLU A 369 -5.95 10.97 24.63
C GLU A 369 -5.99 9.71 25.51
N ALA A 370 -5.70 8.53 24.95
CA ALA A 370 -5.67 7.29 25.72
C ALA A 370 -4.53 7.27 26.75
N VAL A 371 -3.39 7.87 26.42
CA VAL A 371 -2.28 8.05 27.36
C VAL A 371 -2.70 9.00 28.48
N TRP A 372 -3.28 10.14 28.15
CA TRP A 372 -3.78 11.10 29.14
C TRP A 372 -4.83 10.51 30.08
N ARG A 373 -5.77 9.70 29.56
CA ARG A 373 -6.76 9.00 30.39
C ARG A 373 -6.14 8.04 31.40
N ARG A 374 -5.02 7.38 31.05
CA ARG A 374 -4.30 6.48 31.97
C ARG A 374 -3.58 7.26 33.06
N VAL A 375 -2.87 8.33 32.68
CA VAL A 375 -2.16 9.22 33.60
C VAL A 375 -3.13 9.87 34.59
N ALA A 376 -4.27 10.39 34.12
CA ALA A 376 -5.30 10.96 34.99
C ALA A 376 -5.83 9.94 36.02
N LYS A 377 -6.10 8.70 35.59
CA LYS A 377 -6.54 7.64 36.48
C LYS A 377 -5.49 7.27 37.54
N GLU A 378 -4.21 7.29 37.18
CA GLU A 378 -3.12 7.05 38.13
C GLU A 378 -3.02 8.17 39.18
N HIS A 379 -3.20 9.43 38.77
CA HIS A 379 -3.24 10.58 39.69
C HIS A 379 -4.44 10.53 40.64
N ASP A 380 -5.63 10.15 40.16
CA ASP A 380 -6.82 10.00 41.01
C ASP A 380 -6.62 8.91 42.07
N ILE A 381 -5.98 7.79 41.70
CA ILE A 381 -5.64 6.70 42.63
C ILE A 381 -4.63 7.18 43.69
N GLN A 382 -3.61 7.94 43.30
CA GLN A 382 -2.63 8.50 44.22
C GLN A 382 -3.25 9.53 45.17
N ALA A 383 -4.15 10.39 44.68
CA ALA A 383 -4.87 11.36 45.49
C ALA A 383 -5.78 10.69 46.53
N TYR A 384 -6.42 9.58 46.17
CA TYR A 384 -7.24 8.78 47.09
C TYR A 384 -6.39 8.09 48.17
N ASN A 385 -5.25 7.51 47.80
CA ASN A 385 -4.37 6.82 48.75
C ASN A 385 -3.60 7.79 49.67
N GLY A 386 -3.38 9.05 49.27
CA GLY A 386 -2.72 10.07 50.07
C GLY A 386 -3.58 10.70 51.18
N HIS A 387 -4.91 10.48 51.17
CA HIS A 387 -5.82 10.95 52.22
C HIS A 387 -6.12 9.88 53.30
N ALA A 388 -5.56 8.68 53.16
CA ALA A 388 -5.77 7.55 54.07
C ALA A 388 -4.57 7.28 55.01
N GLY A 389 -3.64 8.23 55.14
CA GLY A 389 -2.40 8.12 55.93
C GLY A 389 -2.34 9.09 57.10
#